data_AF-A0AAN4ZAQ5-F1
#
_entry.id   AF-A0AAN4ZAQ5-F1
#
_cell.length_a   1.000
_cell.length_b   1.000
_cell.length_c   1.000
_cell.angle_alpha   90.00
_cell.angle_beta   90.00
_cell.angle_gamma   90.00
#
_symmetry.space_group_name_H-M   'P 1'
#
loop_
_entity.id
_entity.type
_entity.pdbx_description
1 polymer ?
#
loop_
_entity_poly.entity_id
_entity_poly.type
_entity_poly.pdbx_seq_one_letter_code
_entity_poly.pdbx_strand_id
1 'polypeptide(L)'
;LKMPDEIGLPGPPASLIHGNSRHFFDVVEQKGVEATPFIFPELEKIYGSTFGFYYGSYLDIVTTDPDIIKEVFITQFGNFVAKKKVPIAMVYPLLDGLIQVDHVGS
;
A
#
# COMPACT_ATOMS: atom_id res chain seq x y z
N LEU A 1 -14.09 5.56 10.82
CA LEU A 1 -12.82 4.90 10.43
C LEU A 1 -11.92 4.92 11.65
N LYS A 2 -11.29 3.81 12.00
CA LYS A 2 -10.20 3.83 12.99
C LYS A 2 -8.96 4.41 12.30
N MET A 3 -8.32 5.40 12.90
CA MET A 3 -7.08 6.01 12.38
C MET A 3 -5.91 5.01 12.52
N PRO A 4 -4.81 5.12 11.72
CA PRO A 4 -3.62 4.27 11.87
C PRO A 4 -3.08 4.23 13.32
N ASP A 5 -3.22 5.34 14.05
CA ASP A 5 -2.82 5.46 15.45
C ASP A 5 -3.59 4.49 16.38
N GLU A 6 -4.84 4.14 16.06
CA GLU A 6 -5.67 3.23 16.87
C GLU A 6 -5.26 1.76 16.76
N ILE A 7 -4.50 1.41 15.73
CA ILE A 7 -3.97 0.05 15.50
C ILE A 7 -2.47 -0.03 15.76
N GLY A 8 -1.85 1.07 16.21
CA GLY A 8 -0.43 1.14 16.53
C GLY A 8 0.52 1.09 15.34
N LEU A 9 0.03 1.39 14.13
CA LEU A 9 0.87 1.46 12.92
C LEU A 9 1.13 2.91 12.52
N PRO A 10 2.40 3.29 12.26
CA PRO A 10 2.70 4.59 11.68
C PRO A 10 2.15 4.64 10.25
N GLY A 11 1.97 5.84 9.69
CA GLY A 11 1.55 6.00 8.31
C GLY A 11 1.18 7.44 7.95
N PRO A 12 0.93 7.72 6.67
CA PRO A 12 0.49 9.04 6.25
C PRO A 12 -0.85 9.41 6.90
N PRO A 13 -1.08 10.69 7.22
CA PRO A 13 -2.32 11.15 7.83
C PRO A 13 -3.50 10.93 6.88
N ALA A 14 -4.44 10.08 7.30
CA ALA A 14 -5.61 9.73 6.52
C ALA A 14 -6.73 10.76 6.70
N SER A 15 -7.21 11.31 5.59
CA SER A 15 -8.44 12.11 5.59
C SER A 15 -9.67 11.22 5.70
N LEU A 16 -10.73 11.71 6.36
CA LEU A 16 -11.96 10.93 6.62
C LEU A 16 -12.68 10.46 5.33
N ILE A 17 -12.53 11.19 4.23
CA ILE A 17 -13.26 10.97 2.96
C ILE A 17 -12.40 10.38 1.84
N HIS A 18 -11.08 10.62 1.82
CA HIS A 18 -10.19 10.16 0.75
C HIS A 18 -9.04 9.25 1.25
N GLY A 19 -8.99 8.94 2.55
CA GLY A 19 -7.86 8.22 3.15
C GLY A 19 -6.54 8.92 2.83
N ASN A 20 -5.55 8.12 2.41
CA ASN A 20 -4.23 8.57 1.93
C ASN A 20 -4.16 8.63 0.40
N SER A 21 -5.24 8.31 -0.32
CA SER A 21 -5.22 8.21 -1.79
C SER A 21 -4.91 9.55 -2.48
N ARG A 22 -5.11 10.68 -1.79
CA ARG A 22 -4.69 11.99 -2.28
C ARG A 22 -3.17 12.08 -2.50
N HIS A 23 -2.38 11.38 -1.70
CA HIS A 23 -0.92 11.36 -1.84
C HIS A 23 -0.46 10.86 -3.21
N PHE A 24 -1.16 9.86 -3.78
CA PHE A 24 -0.88 9.40 -5.15
C PHE A 24 -1.15 10.48 -6.19
N PHE A 25 -2.29 11.17 -6.09
CA PHE A 25 -2.64 12.26 -7.01
C PHE A 25 -1.65 13.41 -6.90
N ASP A 26 -1.26 13.80 -5.70
CA ASP A 26 -0.29 14.87 -5.47
C ASP A 26 1.09 14.52 -6.07
N VAL A 27 1.54 13.27 -5.93
CA VAL A 27 2.81 12.80 -6.54
C VAL A 27 2.73 12.83 -8.06
N VAL A 28 1.63 12.35 -8.63
CA VAL A 28 1.42 12.33 -10.09
C VAL A 28 1.34 13.75 -10.65
N GLU A 29 0.64 14.66 -9.98
CA GLU A 29 0.53 16.07 -10.37
C GLU A 29 1.88 16.79 -10.34
N GLN A 30 2.70 16.52 -9.32
CA GLN A 30 3.98 17.21 -9.12
C GLN A 30 5.15 16.60 -9.88
N LYS A 31 5.20 15.27 -10.00
CA LYS A 31 6.38 14.52 -10.48
C LYS A 31 6.09 13.62 -11.69
N GLY A 32 4.84 13.56 -12.13
CA GLY A 32 4.39 12.70 -13.22
C GLY A 32 4.11 11.25 -12.79
N VAL A 33 3.44 10.50 -13.66
CA VAL A 33 3.06 9.10 -13.43
C VAL A 33 4.27 8.20 -13.17
N GLU A 34 5.41 8.46 -13.80
CA GLU A 34 6.66 7.69 -13.62
C GLU A 34 7.22 7.75 -12.19
N ALA A 35 6.72 8.65 -11.33
CA ALA A 35 7.13 8.75 -9.94
C ALA A 35 6.37 7.78 -9.01
N THR A 36 5.27 7.15 -9.46
CA THR A 36 4.46 6.26 -8.61
C THR A 36 5.19 5.03 -8.05
N PRO A 37 6.16 4.40 -8.76
CA PRO A 37 7.04 3.36 -8.21
C PRO A 37 7.73 3.70 -6.90
N PHE A 38 8.04 4.98 -6.68
CA PHE A 38 8.86 5.44 -5.55
C PHE A 38 8.04 5.85 -4.32
N ILE A 39 6.70 5.83 -4.40
CA ILE A 39 5.85 6.27 -3.30
C ILE A 39 6.09 5.43 -2.05
N PHE A 40 5.98 4.10 -2.13
CA PHE A 40 6.17 3.24 -0.96
C PHE A 40 7.61 3.24 -0.43
N PRO A 41 8.66 3.18 -1.28
CA PRO A 41 10.04 3.37 -0.81
C PRO A 41 10.28 4.68 -0.07
N GLU A 42 9.67 5.79 -0.49
CA GLU A 42 9.79 7.07 0.22
C GLU A 42 8.99 7.08 1.54
N LEU A 43 7.81 6.46 1.57
CA LEU A 43 7.03 6.32 2.80
C LEU A 43 7.74 5.42 3.82
N GLU A 44 8.40 4.35 3.38
CA GLU A 44 9.22 3.48 4.24
C GLU A 44 10.35 4.26 4.93
N LYS A 45 11.03 5.17 4.21
CA LYS A 45 12.06 6.03 4.81
C LYS A 45 11.52 6.92 5.94
N ILE A 46 10.24 7.25 5.92
CA ILE A 46 9.58 8.14 6.88
C ILE A 46 8.95 7.37 8.04
N TYR A 47 8.24 6.29 7.73
CA TYR A 47 7.40 5.55 8.68
C TYR A 47 8.00 4.22 9.13
N GLY A 48 9.13 3.82 8.56
CA GLY A 48 9.83 2.58 8.87
C GLY A 48 9.39 1.40 8.02
N SER A 49 9.91 0.22 8.36
CA SER A 49 9.74 -1.01 7.58
C SER A 49 8.32 -1.56 7.56
N THR A 50 7.42 -1.09 8.45
CA THR A 50 6.01 -1.49 8.45
C THR A 50 5.12 -0.30 8.77
N PHE A 51 4.19 0.02 7.87
CA PHE A 51 3.30 1.15 8.01
C PHE A 51 1.91 0.88 7.41
N GLY A 52 0.92 1.63 7.87
CA GLY A 52 -0.44 1.60 7.36
C GLY A 52 -0.64 2.58 6.21
N PHE A 53 -1.37 2.16 5.18
CA PHE A 53 -1.79 3.02 4.08
C PHE A 53 -3.27 2.83 3.77
N TYR A 54 -4.04 3.92 3.75
CA TYR A 54 -5.48 3.86 3.47
C TYR A 54 -5.80 4.14 2.00
N TYR A 55 -6.47 3.18 1.36
CA TYR A 55 -7.20 3.37 0.11
C TYR A 55 -8.69 3.56 0.40
N GLY A 56 -9.14 4.81 0.51
CA GLY A 56 -10.47 5.11 1.02
C GLY A 56 -10.67 4.54 2.42
N SER A 57 -11.63 3.63 2.59
CA SER A 57 -11.91 2.94 3.87
C SER A 57 -11.09 1.68 4.12
N TYR A 58 -10.30 1.23 3.14
CA TYR A 58 -9.49 0.01 3.25
C TYR A 58 -8.09 0.34 3.74
N LEU A 59 -7.71 -0.27 4.85
CA LEU A 59 -6.34 -0.26 5.35
C LEU A 59 -5.53 -1.35 4.66
N ASP A 60 -4.40 -0.95 4.08
CA ASP A 60 -3.35 -1.84 3.61
C ASP A 60 -2.15 -1.70 4.57
N ILE A 61 -1.55 -2.83 4.95
CA ILE A 61 -0.32 -2.87 5.72
C ILE A 61 0.81 -3.08 4.72
N VAL A 62 1.70 -2.10 4.61
CA VAL A 62 2.88 -2.17 3.75
C VAL A 62 4.06 -2.57 4.63
N THR A 63 4.80 -3.60 4.24
CA THR A 63 5.94 -4.08 5.01
C THR A 63 7.12 -4.54 4.15
N THR A 64 8.32 -4.21 4.59
CA THR A 64 9.61 -4.74 4.13
C THR A 64 10.28 -5.60 5.20
N ASP A 65 9.61 -5.82 6.34
CA ASP A 65 10.10 -6.63 7.45
C ASP A 65 10.12 -8.12 7.08
N PRO A 66 11.29 -8.77 7.01
CA PRO A 66 11.40 -10.18 6.62
C PRO A 66 10.63 -11.14 7.53
N ASP A 67 10.49 -10.83 8.83
CA ASP A 67 9.80 -11.71 9.78
C ASP A 67 8.29 -11.66 9.54
N ILE A 68 7.72 -10.48 9.25
CA ILE A 68 6.31 -10.33 8.88
C ILE A 68 6.03 -10.96 7.52
N ILE A 69 6.93 -10.76 6.55
CA ILE A 69 6.82 -11.39 5.24
C ILE A 69 6.81 -12.92 5.40
N LYS A 70 7.73 -13.48 6.18
CA LYS A 70 7.76 -14.92 6.46
C LYS A 70 6.47 -15.40 7.14
N GLU A 71 5.97 -14.65 8.11
CA GLU A 71 4.74 -15.00 8.83
C GLU A 71 3.53 -15.05 7.90
N VAL A 72 3.34 -14.02 7.07
CA VAL A 72 2.21 -13.90 6.13
C VAL A 72 2.31 -14.91 4.99
N PHE A 73 3.51 -15.11 4.42
CA PHE A 73 3.69 -15.92 3.22
C PHE A 73 3.96 -17.40 3.48
N ILE A 74 4.38 -17.77 4.70
CA ILE A 74 4.76 -19.15 5.04
C ILE A 74 3.91 -19.66 6.19
N THR A 75 4.03 -19.05 7.38
CA THR A 75 3.41 -19.58 8.60
C THR A 75 1.88 -19.55 8.53
N GLN A 76 1.32 -18.43 8.06
CA GLN A 76 -0.12 -18.17 8.04
C GLN A 76 -0.66 -17.97 6.63
N PHE A 77 0.03 -18.50 5.60
CA PHE A 77 -0.35 -18.32 4.20
C PHE A 77 -1.84 -18.57 3.93
N GLY A 78 -2.41 -19.62 4.54
CA GLY A 78 -3.83 -19.96 4.41
C GLY A 78 -4.81 -18.85 4.82
N ASN A 79 -4.41 -17.96 5.73
CA ASN A 79 -5.20 -16.81 6.18
C ASN A 79 -5.06 -15.59 5.24
N PHE A 80 -4.04 -15.56 4.37
CA PHE A 80 -3.69 -14.42 3.52
C PHE A 80 -3.77 -14.76 2.01
N VAL A 81 -4.60 -15.73 1.63
CA VAL A 81 -4.74 -16.15 0.21
C VAL A 81 -5.62 -15.22 -0.63
N ALA A 82 -6.39 -14.32 0.00
CA ALA A 82 -7.34 -13.47 -0.70
C ALA A 82 -6.62 -12.34 -1.46
N LYS A 83 -6.98 -12.15 -2.75
CA LYS A 83 -6.46 -11.06 -3.57
C LYS A 83 -7.44 -9.90 -3.62
N LYS A 84 -6.98 -8.71 -3.22
CA LYS A 84 -7.74 -7.47 -3.34
C LYS A 84 -7.63 -6.93 -4.77
N LYS A 85 -8.77 -6.66 -5.41
CA LYS A 85 -8.82 -5.94 -6.69
C LYS A 85 -8.88 -4.45 -6.38
N VAL A 86 -7.76 -3.73 -6.54
CA VAL A 86 -7.71 -2.28 -6.33
C VAL A 86 -7.62 -1.58 -7.67
N PRO A 87 -8.60 -0.75 -8.07
CA PRO A 87 -8.58 -0.05 -9.35
C PRO A 87 -7.33 0.81 -9.58
N ILE A 88 -6.74 1.35 -8.52
CA ILE A 88 -5.51 2.18 -8.56
C ILE A 88 -4.34 1.43 -9.22
N ALA A 89 -4.24 0.11 -9.01
CA ALA A 89 -3.15 -0.72 -9.50
C ALA A 89 -3.30 -1.10 -10.98
N MET A 90 -4.49 -0.89 -11.55
CA MET A 90 -4.71 -1.06 -13.00
C MET A 90 -4.38 0.21 -13.78
N VAL A 91 -4.23 1.35 -13.11
CA VAL A 91 -4.07 2.67 -13.75
C VAL A 91 -2.65 3.22 -13.58
N TYR A 92 -2.01 2.96 -12.44
CA TYR A 92 -0.66 3.45 -12.16
C TYR A 92 0.37 2.32 -12.19
N PRO A 93 1.54 2.53 -12.83
CA PRO A 93 2.64 1.58 -12.78
C PRO A 93 3.23 1.59 -11.38
N LEU A 94 2.74 0.71 -10.52
CA LEU A 94 3.38 0.39 -9.25
C LEU A 94 4.43 -0.69 -9.52
N LEU A 95 5.55 -0.67 -8.79
CA LEU A 95 6.53 -1.77 -8.88
C LEU A 95 5.83 -3.09 -8.55
N ASP A 96 6.14 -4.13 -9.32
CA ASP A 96 5.62 -5.48 -9.10
C ASP A 96 5.96 -5.95 -7.68
N GLY A 97 5.01 -5.79 -6.77
CA GLY A 97 5.05 -6.42 -5.45
C GLY A 97 4.94 -7.94 -5.64
N LEU A 98 5.59 -8.71 -4.77
CA LEU A 98 5.59 -10.17 -4.83
C LEU A 98 4.16 -10.77 -4.85
N ILE A 99 3.15 -9.99 -4.42
CA ILE A 99 1.74 -10.17 -4.78
C ILE A 99 1.14 -8.84 -5.25
N GLN A 100 1.14 -8.62 -6.56
CA GLN A 100 0.03 -8.00 -7.29
C GLN A 100 -0.04 -8.70 -8.65
N VAL A 101 -1.13 -9.45 -8.91
CA VAL A 101 -1.38 -10.01 -10.24
C VAL A 101 -2.83 -9.76 -10.61
N ASP A 102 -3.04 -8.81 -11.51
CA ASP A 102 -3.97 -9.02 -12.62
C ASP A 102 -3.43 -8.25 -13.83
N HIS A 103 -2.69 -8.95 -14.70
CA HIS A 103 -2.56 -8.58 -16.10
C HIS A 103 -3.42 -9.58 -16.87
N VAL A 104 -4.66 -9.22 -17.16
CA VAL A 104 -5.40 -9.81 -18.26
C VAL A 104 -5.82 -8.70 -19.20
N GLY A 105 -5.07 -8.59 -20.29
CA GLY A 105 -5.37 -7.70 -21.41
C GLY A 105 -4.60 -8.17 -22.64
N SER A 106 -5.29 -8.98 -23.45
CA SER A 106 -5.09 -9.32 -24.88
C SER A 106 -3.69 -9.22 -25.50
#